data_AF-A0A0F8YZ85-F1
#
_entry.id   AF-A0A0F8YZ85-F1
#
_cell.length_a   1.000
_cell.length_b   1.000
_cell.length_c   1.000
_cell.angle_alpha   90.00
_cell.angle_beta   90.00
_cell.angle_gamma   90.00
#
_symmetry.space_group_name_H-M   'P 1'
#
loop_
_entity.id
_entity.type
_entity.pdbx_description
1 polymer ?
#
loop_
_entity_poly.entity_id
_entity_poly.type
_entity_poly.pdbx_seq_one_letter_code
_entity_poly.pdbx_strand_id
1 'polypeptide(L)'
;HRENWLASMQHIGREGSVFVIGVAPIFEDSDIPSGLPSRDSISPVEGEWLMPGNGIVCSPLGEVVAGPMRNEKGFLKANIDLEDVRSARRTFDVTGHYSRPDIFHLNVDRQPKSPVSFSQPPRRTD
;
A
#
# COMPACT_ATOMS: atom_id res chain seq x y z
N HIS A 1 -5.59 10.97 -10.62
CA HIS A 1 -5.45 10.10 -9.42
C HIS A 1 -4.94 8.70 -9.73
N ARG A 2 -5.53 7.96 -10.69
CA ARG A 2 -5.12 6.57 -11.05
C ARG A 2 -3.65 6.46 -11.49
N GLU A 3 -3.23 7.33 -12.41
CA GLU A 3 -1.87 7.31 -12.96
C GLU A 3 -0.82 7.60 -11.89
N ASN A 4 -1.15 8.50 -10.95
CA ASN A 4 -0.27 8.81 -9.81
C ASN A 4 -0.08 7.59 -8.90
N TRP A 5 -1.15 6.86 -8.58
CA TRP A 5 -1.06 5.64 -7.77
C TRP A 5 -0.18 4.57 -8.44
N LEU A 6 -0.43 4.32 -9.72
CA LEU A 6 0.35 3.36 -10.50
C LEU A 6 1.83 3.76 -10.54
N ALA A 7 2.12 5.02 -10.86
CA ALA A 7 3.48 5.54 -10.90
C ALA A 7 4.18 5.36 -9.54
N SER A 8 3.49 5.59 -8.42
CA SER A 8 4.05 5.34 -7.09
C SER A 8 4.40 3.87 -6.86
N MET A 9 3.54 2.93 -7.25
CA MET A 9 3.82 1.49 -7.06
C MET A 9 5.03 1.04 -7.89
N GLN A 10 5.13 1.51 -9.14
CA GLN A 10 6.27 1.24 -10.00
C GLN A 10 7.57 1.87 -9.45
N HIS A 11 7.48 3.10 -8.97
CA HIS A 11 8.62 3.80 -8.36
C HIS A 11 9.14 3.08 -7.13
N ILE A 12 8.27 2.69 -6.19
CA ILE A 12 8.64 1.93 -4.98
C ILE A 12 9.29 0.60 -5.35
N GLY A 13 8.76 -0.11 -6.35
CA GLY A 13 9.34 -1.39 -6.80
C GLY A 13 10.77 -1.21 -7.29
N ARG A 14 11.01 -0.16 -8.10
CA ARG A 14 12.32 0.17 -8.66
C ARG A 14 13.32 0.68 -7.61
N GLU A 15 12.89 1.58 -6.72
CA GLU A 15 13.75 2.15 -5.69
C GLU A 15 14.15 1.09 -4.65
N GLY A 16 13.17 0.31 -4.17
CA GLY A 16 13.42 -0.72 -3.18
C GLY A 16 14.04 -1.99 -3.75
N SER A 17 14.02 -2.18 -5.07
CA SER A 17 14.29 -3.46 -5.73
C SER A 17 13.48 -4.59 -5.09
N VAL A 18 12.16 -4.40 -5.02
CA VAL A 18 11.22 -5.34 -4.40
C VAL A 18 9.99 -5.54 -5.26
N PHE A 19 9.33 -6.68 -5.11
CA PHE A 19 7.97 -6.82 -5.59
C PHE A 19 7.04 -5.94 -4.74
N VAL A 20 6.17 -5.19 -5.41
CA VAL A 20 5.15 -4.36 -4.74
C VAL A 20 3.79 -4.97 -5.04
N ILE A 21 3.03 -5.28 -4.00
CA ILE A 21 1.66 -5.75 -4.09
C ILE A 21 0.76 -4.62 -3.61
N GLY A 22 0.08 -3.97 -4.55
CA GLY A 22 -0.89 -2.92 -4.26
C GLY A 22 -2.28 -3.51 -4.15
N VAL A 23 -2.98 -3.23 -3.05
CA VAL A 23 -4.36 -3.64 -2.82
C VAL A 23 -5.19 -2.41 -2.52
N ALA A 24 -6.31 -2.28 -3.21
CA ALA A 24 -7.26 -1.22 -3.00
C ALA A 24 -8.67 -1.83 -2.86
N PRO A 25 -9.52 -1.30 -1.96
CA PRO A 25 -10.84 -1.87 -1.75
C PRO A 25 -11.69 -1.79 -3.02
N ILE A 26 -12.62 -2.73 -3.14
CA ILE A 26 -13.56 -2.83 -4.23
C ILE A 26 -15.00 -2.88 -3.68
N PHE A 27 -15.83 -1.94 -4.12
CA PHE A 27 -17.22 -1.77 -3.70
C PHE A 27 -18.05 -1.20 -4.84
N GLU A 28 -19.19 -1.83 -5.10
CA GLU A 28 -20.27 -1.36 -5.97
C GLU A 28 -21.48 -0.94 -5.15
N ASP A 29 -22.44 -0.23 -5.75
CA ASP A 29 -23.65 0.25 -5.06
C ASP A 29 -24.45 -0.87 -4.39
N SER A 30 -24.47 -2.05 -5.01
CA SER A 30 -25.13 -3.26 -4.49
C SER A 30 -24.48 -3.83 -3.22
N ASP A 31 -23.24 -3.47 -2.91
CA ASP A 31 -22.57 -3.86 -1.67
C ASP A 31 -23.00 -2.98 -0.48
N ILE A 32 -23.68 -1.85 -0.72
CA ILE A 32 -24.12 -0.93 0.33
C ILE A 32 -25.45 -1.40 0.91
N PRO A 33 -25.54 -1.70 2.23
CA PRO A 33 -26.78 -2.12 2.85
C PRO A 33 -27.91 -1.11 2.64
N SER A 34 -29.09 -1.58 2.24
CA SER A 34 -30.25 -0.73 1.96
C SER A 34 -30.75 0.07 3.17
N GLY A 35 -30.52 -0.42 4.39
CA GLY A 35 -30.89 0.26 5.64
C GLY A 35 -29.84 1.22 6.20
N LEU A 36 -28.74 1.48 5.50
CA LEU A 36 -27.69 2.36 5.98
C LEU A 36 -28.20 3.81 6.07
N PRO A 37 -28.10 4.49 7.24
CA PRO A 37 -28.42 5.90 7.34
C PRO A 37 -27.60 6.71 6.32
N SER A 38 -28.26 7.60 5.59
CA SER A 38 -27.65 8.44 4.56
C SER A 38 -27.04 7.68 3.35
N ARG A 39 -27.53 6.47 3.02
CA ARG A 39 -27.11 5.71 1.83
C ARG A 39 -27.04 6.57 0.56
N ASP A 40 -28.09 7.36 0.29
CA ASP A 40 -28.18 8.17 -0.92
C ASP A 40 -27.09 9.25 -1.04
N SER A 41 -26.45 9.62 0.08
CA SER A 41 -25.32 10.57 0.08
C SER A 41 -23.98 9.93 -0.28
N ILE A 42 -23.88 8.60 -0.26
CA ILE A 42 -22.66 7.84 -0.55
C ILE A 42 -22.81 6.92 -1.77
N SER A 43 -24.00 6.78 -2.33
CA SER A 43 -24.21 6.04 -3.56
C SER A 43 -23.38 6.66 -4.69
N PRO A 44 -22.67 5.86 -5.50
CA PRO A 44 -21.92 6.37 -6.63
C PRO A 44 -22.86 6.93 -7.72
N VAL A 45 -22.30 7.70 -8.65
CA VAL A 45 -23.00 8.06 -9.88
C VAL A 45 -23.40 6.77 -10.61
N GLU A 46 -24.58 6.76 -11.24
CA GLU A 46 -25.08 5.60 -11.96
C GLU A 46 -24.05 5.07 -12.97
N GLY A 47 -23.75 3.78 -12.90
CA GLY A 47 -22.72 3.14 -13.73
C GLY A 47 -21.29 3.27 -13.23
N GLU A 48 -21.04 3.99 -12.12
CA GLU A 48 -19.72 4.08 -11.49
C GLU A 48 -19.58 3.14 -10.28
N TRP A 49 -18.34 2.72 -10.04
CA TRP A 49 -17.97 1.98 -8.83
C TRP A 49 -17.68 2.96 -7.71
N LEU A 50 -18.22 2.72 -6.51
CA LEU A 50 -17.90 3.50 -5.31
C LEU A 50 -16.40 3.39 -4.98
N MET A 51 -15.89 2.15 -5.00
CA MET A 51 -14.46 1.88 -4.90
C MET A 51 -14.08 0.93 -6.03
N PRO A 52 -13.33 1.39 -7.04
CA PRO A 52 -13.09 0.61 -8.25
C PRO A 52 -11.97 -0.43 -8.13
N GLY A 53 -11.40 -0.68 -6.95
CA GLY A 53 -10.22 -1.52 -6.81
C GLY A 53 -8.94 -0.79 -7.23
N ASN A 54 -8.16 -1.40 -8.15
CA ASN A 54 -6.75 -1.14 -8.52
C ASN A 54 -5.74 -2.12 -7.87
N GLY A 55 -6.12 -3.39 -7.74
CA GLY A 55 -5.17 -4.44 -7.31
C GLY A 55 -4.04 -4.59 -8.34
N ILE A 56 -2.79 -4.68 -7.90
CA ILE A 56 -1.62 -4.70 -8.80
C ILE A 56 -0.44 -5.45 -8.20
N VAL A 57 0.40 -6.03 -9.05
CA VAL A 57 1.72 -6.54 -8.68
C VAL A 57 2.75 -5.89 -9.60
N CYS A 58 3.74 -5.22 -9.02
CA CYS A 58 4.89 -4.66 -9.74
C CYS A 58 6.17 -5.45 -9.42
N SER A 59 7.02 -5.63 -10.41
CA SER A 59 8.34 -6.24 -10.28
C SER A 59 9.36 -5.30 -9.61
N PRO A 60 10.52 -5.83 -9.17
CA PRO A 60 11.66 -5.04 -8.68
C PRO A 60 12.22 -4.02 -9.69
N LEU A 61 11.88 -4.12 -10.98
CA LEU A 61 12.29 -3.14 -12.00
C LEU A 61 11.23 -2.05 -12.24
N GLY A 62 10.08 -2.16 -11.56
CA GLY A 62 8.94 -1.25 -11.69
C GLY A 62 7.95 -1.66 -12.80
N GLU A 63 8.08 -2.87 -13.35
CA GLU A 63 7.16 -3.36 -14.38
C GLU A 63 5.89 -3.94 -13.74
N VAL A 64 4.72 -3.70 -14.34
CA VAL A 64 3.48 -4.33 -13.86
C VAL A 64 3.43 -5.77 -14.37
N VAL A 65 3.47 -6.73 -13.44
CA VAL A 65 3.43 -8.18 -13.75
C VAL A 65 2.05 -8.79 -13.57
N ALA A 66 1.15 -8.11 -12.85
CA ALA A 66 -0.28 -8.42 -12.82
C ALA A 66 -1.11 -7.17 -12.49
N GLY A 67 -2.28 -7.04 -13.13
CA GLY A 67 -3.19 -5.90 -12.94
C GLY A 67 -2.88 -4.72 -13.88
N PRO A 68 -3.36 -3.50 -13.58
CA PRO A 68 -4.22 -3.16 -12.45
C PRO A 68 -5.63 -3.77 -12.60
N MET A 69 -6.07 -4.55 -11.62
CA MET A 69 -7.42 -5.13 -11.56
C MET A 69 -8.39 -4.06 -11.04
N ARG A 70 -9.28 -3.60 -11.93
CA ARG A 70 -10.17 -2.46 -11.70
C ARG A 70 -11.59 -2.79 -12.16
N ASN A 71 -12.59 -2.32 -11.42
CA ASN A 71 -14.02 -2.53 -11.71
C ASN A 71 -14.38 -4.02 -11.86
N GLU A 72 -13.67 -4.89 -11.13
CA GLU A 72 -13.83 -6.33 -11.22
C GLU A 72 -13.48 -6.98 -9.88
N LYS A 73 -14.37 -7.84 -9.36
CA LYS A 73 -14.16 -8.64 -8.15
C LYS A 73 -13.51 -9.98 -8.53
N GLY A 74 -12.42 -10.35 -7.86
CA GLY A 74 -11.78 -11.65 -8.09
C GLY A 74 -10.38 -11.74 -7.50
N PHE A 75 -9.62 -12.71 -7.97
CA PHE A 75 -8.26 -12.97 -7.52
C PHE A 75 -7.26 -12.52 -8.58
N LEU A 76 -6.42 -11.55 -8.21
CA LEU A 76 -5.23 -11.23 -8.99
C LEU A 76 -4.09 -12.16 -8.58
N LYS A 77 -3.48 -12.84 -9.56
CA LYS A 77 -2.39 -13.81 -9.34
C LYS A 77 -1.16 -13.40 -10.12
N ALA A 78 0.01 -13.58 -9.53
CA ALA A 78 1.31 -13.39 -10.17
C ALA A 78 2.28 -14.45 -9.67
N ASN A 79 3.21 -14.89 -10.53
CA ASN A 79 4.35 -15.67 -10.12
C ASN A 79 5.47 -14.72 -9.69
N ILE A 80 6.12 -15.02 -8.58
CA ILE A 80 7.21 -14.21 -8.03
C ILE A 80 8.48 -15.03 -8.10
N ASP A 81 9.46 -14.55 -8.86
CA ASP A 81 10.82 -15.09 -8.85
C ASP A 81 11.73 -14.21 -7.99
N LEU A 82 12.33 -14.80 -6.96
CA LEU A 82 13.22 -14.07 -6.05
C LEU A 82 14.59 -13.77 -6.68
N GLU A 83 14.93 -14.42 -7.81
CA GLU A 83 16.15 -14.06 -8.55
C GLU A 83 16.03 -12.68 -9.20
N ASP A 84 14.82 -12.24 -9.57
CA ASP A 84 14.58 -10.88 -10.08
C ASP A 84 14.96 -9.80 -9.04
N VAL A 85 14.67 -10.06 -7.75
CA VAL A 85 15.06 -9.16 -6.64
C VAL A 85 16.57 -9.07 -6.54
N ARG A 86 17.27 -10.21 -6.63
CA ARG A 86 18.74 -10.26 -6.56
C ARG A 86 19.36 -9.53 -7.74
N SER A 87 18.83 -9.75 -8.95
CA SER A 87 19.29 -9.07 -10.17
C SER A 87 19.09 -7.56 -10.10
N ALA A 88 17.91 -7.11 -9.64
CA ALA A 88 17.61 -5.70 -9.45
C ALA A 88 18.55 -5.05 -8.42
N ARG A 89 18.77 -5.68 -7.26
CA ARG A 89 19.69 -5.17 -6.23
C ARG A 89 21.15 -5.10 -6.68
N ARG A 90 21.60 -5.99 -7.56
CA ARG A 90 22.94 -5.90 -8.18
C ARG A 90 23.07 -4.65 -9.05
N THR A 91 21.98 -4.21 -9.66
CA THR A 91 21.94 -3.01 -10.49
C THR A 91 21.79 -1.75 -9.62
N PHE A 92 20.95 -1.80 -8.58
CA PHE A 92 20.69 -0.68 -7.69
C PHE A 92 20.29 -1.15 -6.28
N ASP A 93 21.11 -0.83 -5.27
CA ASP A 93 20.81 -1.08 -3.85
C ASP A 93 21.02 0.19 -3.02
N VAL A 94 19.91 0.89 -2.75
CA VAL A 94 19.86 2.16 -2.04
C VAL A 94 20.35 2.06 -0.59
N THR A 95 20.18 0.91 0.06
CA THR A 95 20.65 0.66 1.44
C THR A 95 22.02 0.00 1.52
N GLY A 96 22.55 -0.47 0.38
CA GLY A 96 23.85 -1.10 0.26
C GLY A 96 24.87 -0.18 -0.39
N HIS A 97 25.33 -0.55 -1.59
CA HIS A 97 26.46 0.11 -2.25
C HIS A 97 26.18 1.56 -2.72
N TYR A 98 24.90 1.99 -2.76
CA TYR A 98 24.54 3.40 -3.01
C TYR A 98 24.24 4.21 -1.73
N SER A 99 24.31 3.61 -0.55
CA SER A 99 23.84 4.24 0.71
C SER A 99 24.67 5.41 1.23
N ARG A 100 25.94 5.56 0.79
CA ARG A 100 26.87 6.62 1.23
C ARG A 100 26.85 6.86 2.76
N PRO A 101 27.18 5.84 3.57
CA PRO A 101 27.12 5.94 5.03
C PRO A 101 28.14 6.94 5.62
N ASP A 102 29.10 7.39 4.81
CA ASP A 102 30.03 8.48 5.12
C ASP A 102 29.40 9.87 5.08
N ILE A 103 28.25 10.04 4.42
CA ILE A 103 27.50 11.30 4.34
C ILE A 103 26.15 11.18 5.05
N PHE A 104 25.39 10.13 4.75
CA PHE A 104 24.03 9.97 5.22
C PHE A 104 23.93 8.92 6.32
N HIS A 105 23.28 9.30 7.41
CA HIS A 105 23.01 8.38 8.51
C HIS A 105 21.61 8.64 9.08
N LEU A 106 20.72 7.65 8.99
CA LEU A 106 19.38 7.70 9.56
C LEU A 106 19.35 6.92 10.88
N ASN A 107 18.97 7.58 11.98
CA ASN A 107 18.70 6.93 13.26
C ASN A 107 17.20 6.93 13.53
N VAL A 108 16.64 5.79 13.93
CA VAL A 108 15.22 5.61 14.24
C VAL A 108 15.06 5.22 15.70
N ASP A 109 14.42 6.09 16.48
CA ASP A 109 14.00 5.76 17.84
C ASP A 109 12.76 4.86 17.81
N ARG A 110 12.92 3.61 18.27
CA ARG A 110 11.88 2.58 18.27
C ARG A 110 11.13 2.48 19.61
N GLN A 111 11.42 3.35 20.57
CA GLN A 111 10.73 3.34 21.85
C GLN A 111 9.25 3.69 21.66
N PRO A 112 8.32 2.95 22.30
CA PRO A 112 6.93 3.35 22.35
C PRO A 112 6.80 4.75 22.95
N LYS A 113 6.13 5.66 22.23
CA LYS A 113 5.82 7.00 22.73
C LYS A 113 4.38 7.00 23.22
N SER A 114 4.20 7.19 24.53
CA SER A 114 2.85 7.33 25.08
C SER A 114 2.28 8.71 24.73
N PRO A 115 1.09 8.82 24.15
CA PRO A 115 0.45 10.11 23.92
C PRO A 115 -0.09 10.73 25.22
N VAL A 116 -0.20 9.94 26.30
CA VAL A 116 -0.77 10.36 27.58
C VAL A 116 0.06 9.81 28.74
N SER A 117 0.31 10.64 29.74
CA SER A 117 0.93 10.25 31.02
C SER A 117 0.01 10.70 32.15
N PHE A 118 -0.34 9.78 33.05
CA PHE A 118 -1.17 10.08 34.22
C PHE A 118 -0.30 10.27 35.46
N SER A 119 -0.52 11.34 36.21
CA SER A 119 0.29 11.73 37.37
C SER A 119 -0.26 11.24 38.71
N GLN A 120 -1.46 10.66 38.75
CA GLN A 120 -2.08 10.14 39.97
C GLN A 120 -2.37 8.63 39.84
N PRO A 121 -2.20 7.85 40.92
CA PRO A 121 -2.62 6.45 40.93
C PRO A 121 -4.15 6.34 40.77
N PRO A 122 -4.67 5.26 40.15
CA PRO A 122 -6.10 5.06 40.01
C PRO A 122 -6.75 5.08 41.41
N ARG A 123 -7.83 5.86 41.57
CA ARG A 123 -8.64 5.81 42.79
C ARG A 123 -9.14 4.38 42.95
N ARG A 124 -8.82 3.74 44.08
CA ARG A 124 -9.49 2.51 44.51
C ARG A 124 -10.99 2.83 44.60
N THR A 125 -11.78 2.17 43.78
CA THR A 125 -13.21 1.99 44.03
C THR A 125 -13.32 0.82 44.99
N ASP A 126 -13.81 1.10 46.20
CA ASP A 126 -14.16 0.09 47.20
C ASP A 126 -15.33 -0.79 46.71
#